data_AF-A0A9D4FDS1-F1
#
_entry.id   AF-A0A9D4FDS1-F1
#
_cell.length_a   1.000
_cell.length_b   1.000
_cell.length_c   1.000
_cell.angle_alpha   90.00
_cell.angle_beta   90.00
_cell.angle_gamma   90.00
#
_symmetry.space_group_name_H-M   'P 1'
#
loop_
_entity.id
_entity.type
_entity.pdbx_description
1 polymer ?
#
loop_
_entity_poly.entity_id
_entity_poly.type
_entity_poly.pdbx_seq_one_letter_code
_entity_poly.pdbx_strand_id
1 'polypeptide(L)'
;MTRNYVRHWDVNNDNLHFDFYEQRTRDPNITMKMFSSVHKVDPNVQLFLTDYGIMVHNMAQSLRDQAMLFKSAGVPIHGIGIQSHLKNMDTDITAMKARLDTVAEGCPFGLRSSL
;
A
#
# COMPACT_ATOMS: atom_id res chain seq x y z
N MET A 1 -6.50 -7.50 21.95
CA MET A 1 -6.97 -6.39 21.09
C MET A 1 -5.91 -5.29 21.14
N THR A 2 -5.41 -4.84 20.00
CA THR A 2 -4.34 -3.81 19.87
C THR A 2 -4.88 -2.38 19.73
N ARG A 3 -6.18 -2.20 19.96
CA ARG A 3 -6.88 -0.91 19.84
C ARG A 3 -6.14 0.14 20.68
N ASN A 4 -5.79 1.27 20.06
CA ASN A 4 -4.97 2.36 20.62
C ASN A 4 -3.49 2.07 20.92
N TYR A 5 -2.99 0.86 20.66
CA TYR A 5 -1.56 0.52 20.80
C TYR A 5 -0.79 0.61 19.49
N VAL A 6 -1.50 0.60 18.36
CA VAL A 6 -0.92 0.67 17.01
C VAL A 6 -1.51 1.87 16.30
N ARG A 7 -0.65 2.69 15.66
CA ARG A 7 -1.08 3.88 14.92
C ARG A 7 -1.51 3.59 13.49
N HIS A 8 -0.93 2.55 12.88
CA HIS A 8 -1.22 2.15 11.51
C HIS A 8 -1.12 0.65 11.28
N TRP A 9 -1.86 0.14 10.31
CA TRP A 9 -1.77 -1.23 9.82
C TRP A 9 -1.39 -1.25 8.35
N ASP A 10 -0.46 -2.14 8.03
CA ASP A 10 -0.22 -2.60 6.68
C ASP A 10 -1.21 -3.75 6.46
N VAL A 11 -2.34 -3.46 5.80
CA VAL A 11 -3.54 -4.33 5.87
C VAL A 11 -3.36 -5.61 5.06
N ASN A 12 -2.76 -5.50 3.87
CA ASN A 12 -2.35 -6.63 3.05
C ASN A 12 -1.01 -6.29 2.42
N ASN A 13 -0.02 -7.15 2.64
CA ASN A 13 1.36 -6.92 2.21
C ASN A 13 1.62 -7.59 0.85
N ASP A 14 2.28 -6.87 -0.05
CA ASP A 14 2.74 -7.36 -1.36
C ASP A 14 1.62 -7.82 -2.32
N ASN A 15 0.48 -7.14 -2.26
CA ASN A 15 -0.70 -7.53 -3.02
C ASN A 15 -0.48 -7.48 -4.54
N LEU A 16 0.35 -6.55 -5.04
CA LEU A 16 0.62 -6.44 -6.48
C LEU A 16 1.48 -7.58 -7.02
N HIS A 17 2.21 -8.29 -6.15
CA HIS A 17 3.11 -9.37 -6.55
C HIS A 17 2.43 -10.74 -6.55
N PHE A 18 1.57 -11.00 -5.57
CA PHE A 18 1.14 -12.37 -5.29
C PHE A 18 -0.36 -12.61 -5.38
N ASP A 19 -1.18 -11.54 -5.34
CA ASP A 19 -2.66 -11.60 -5.37
C ASP A 19 -3.23 -12.77 -4.55
N PHE A 20 -2.57 -13.08 -3.43
CA PHE A 20 -2.67 -14.40 -2.80
C PHE A 20 -4.08 -14.65 -2.27
N TYR A 21 -4.66 -13.62 -1.65
CA TYR A 21 -6.00 -13.71 -1.10
C TYR A 21 -7.03 -13.78 -2.22
N GLU A 22 -6.90 -12.96 -3.26
CA GLU A 22 -7.78 -12.94 -4.43
C GLU A 22 -7.83 -14.31 -5.10
N GLN A 23 -6.66 -14.95 -5.31
CA GLN A 23 -6.57 -16.31 -5.84
C GLN A 23 -7.20 -17.34 -4.90
N ARG A 24 -6.90 -17.24 -3.60
CA ARG A 24 -7.33 -18.24 -2.62
C ARG A 24 -8.84 -18.20 -2.32
N THR A 25 -9.42 -17.00 -2.27
CA THR A 25 -10.84 -16.80 -1.97
C THR A 25 -11.70 -16.70 -3.22
N ARG A 26 -11.08 -16.56 -4.41
CA ARG A 26 -11.75 -16.28 -5.70
C ARG A 26 -12.62 -15.02 -5.66
N ASP A 27 -12.21 -14.06 -4.85
CA ASP A 27 -12.91 -12.80 -4.66
C ASP A 27 -11.96 -11.65 -5.01
N PRO A 28 -12.12 -11.01 -6.17
CA PRO A 28 -11.21 -9.95 -6.63
C PRO A 28 -11.25 -8.71 -5.74
N ASN A 29 -12.25 -8.59 -4.86
CA ASN A 29 -12.42 -7.45 -3.95
C ASN A 29 -12.05 -7.79 -2.51
N ILE A 30 -11.43 -8.95 -2.25
CA ILE A 30 -11.12 -9.40 -0.88
C ILE A 30 -10.23 -8.40 -0.14
N THR A 31 -9.20 -7.85 -0.80
CA THR A 31 -8.33 -6.86 -0.15
C THR A 31 -9.12 -5.61 0.22
N MET A 32 -9.98 -5.08 -0.66
CA MET A 32 -10.86 -3.95 -0.31
C MET A 32 -11.75 -4.26 0.91
N LYS A 33 -12.31 -5.48 0.96
CA LYS A 33 -13.13 -5.95 2.09
C LYS A 33 -12.32 -6.05 3.38
N MET A 34 -11.04 -6.41 3.32
CA MET A 34 -10.15 -6.39 4.50
C MET A 34 -10.02 -4.98 5.06
N PHE A 35 -9.74 -3.98 4.22
CA PHE A 35 -9.65 -2.58 4.66
C PHE A 35 -10.95 -2.10 5.32
N SER A 36 -12.10 -2.32 4.67
CA SER A 36 -13.40 -1.97 5.26
C SER A 36 -13.66 -2.69 6.58
N SER A 37 -13.24 -3.95 6.72
CA SER A 37 -13.41 -4.73 7.93
C SER A 37 -12.54 -4.21 9.08
N VAL A 38 -11.26 -3.90 8.81
CA VAL A 38 -10.36 -3.32 9.82
C VAL A 38 -10.88 -1.96 10.28
N HIS A 39 -11.29 -1.09 9.35
CA HIS A 39 -11.82 0.23 9.70
C HIS A 39 -13.11 0.15 10.53
N LYS A 40 -13.97 -0.84 10.26
CA LYS A 40 -15.18 -1.09 11.07
C LYS A 40 -14.85 -1.47 12.52
N VAL A 41 -13.75 -2.18 12.74
CA VAL A 41 -13.32 -2.63 14.08
C VAL A 41 -12.58 -1.51 14.83
N ASP A 42 -11.70 -0.77 14.13
CA ASP A 42 -10.96 0.34 14.71
C ASP A 42 -10.91 1.53 13.72
N PRO A 43 -11.91 2.45 13.78
CA PRO A 43 -11.97 3.58 12.84
C PRO A 43 -10.82 4.58 12.99
N ASN A 44 -10.12 4.56 14.13
CA ASN A 44 -9.07 5.52 14.45
C ASN A 44 -7.69 5.09 13.95
N VAL A 45 -7.53 3.84 13.50
CA VAL A 45 -6.25 3.33 13.02
C VAL A 45 -6.06 3.67 11.55
N GLN A 46 -4.85 4.12 11.19
CA GLN A 46 -4.53 4.41 9.81
C GLN A 46 -4.27 3.09 9.04
N LEU A 47 -4.70 3.02 7.79
CA LEU A 47 -4.64 1.81 6.96
C LEU A 47 -3.81 2.06 5.72
N PHE A 48 -2.78 1.25 5.51
CA PHE A 48 -1.78 1.43 4.46
C PHE A 48 -1.85 0.28 3.46
N LEU A 49 -1.77 0.63 2.17
CA LEU A 49 -1.37 -0.30 1.11
C LEU A 49 0.15 -0.43 1.17
N THR A 50 0.70 -1.64 1.12
CA THR A 50 2.16 -1.82 1.19
C THR A 50 2.68 -2.78 0.14
N ASP A 51 3.80 -2.40 -0.46
CA ASP A 51 4.46 -3.24 -1.47
C ASP A 51 5.97 -2.92 -1.59
N TYR A 52 6.72 -3.87 -2.15
CA TYR A 52 8.14 -3.69 -2.50
C TYR A 52 8.31 -3.37 -3.99
N GLY A 53 9.56 -3.23 -4.42
CA GLY A 53 9.86 -3.01 -5.84
C GLY A 53 9.61 -1.59 -6.32
N ILE A 54 8.94 -0.73 -5.55
CA ILE A 54 8.66 0.66 -5.94
C ILE A 54 9.93 1.46 -6.20
N MET A 55 10.99 1.24 -5.41
CA MET A 55 12.23 1.99 -5.51
C MET A 55 13.13 1.53 -6.65
N VAL A 56 12.87 0.35 -7.23
CA VAL A 56 13.80 -0.37 -8.11
C VAL A 56 13.18 -0.83 -9.43
N HIS A 57 11.89 -1.17 -9.41
CA HIS A 57 11.09 -1.62 -10.54
C HIS A 57 10.09 -0.54 -10.99
N ASN A 58 9.40 -0.79 -12.09
CA ASN A 58 8.37 0.08 -12.68
C ASN A 58 6.98 -0.11 -12.03
N MET A 59 6.93 -0.26 -10.70
CA MET A 59 5.69 -0.57 -9.98
C MET A 59 5.02 0.64 -9.34
N ALA A 60 5.66 1.81 -9.37
CA ALA A 60 5.11 3.05 -8.81
C ALA A 60 3.74 3.40 -9.40
N GLN A 61 3.56 3.24 -10.72
CA GLN A 61 2.28 3.48 -11.40
C GLN A 61 1.21 2.47 -10.94
N SER A 62 1.53 1.18 -10.89
CA SER A 62 0.59 0.15 -10.45
C SER A 62 0.11 0.35 -9.01
N LEU A 63 1.00 0.74 -8.10
CA LEU A 63 0.63 1.02 -6.71
C LEU A 63 -0.22 2.30 -6.60
N ARG A 64 0.11 3.33 -7.38
CA ARG A 64 -0.70 4.55 -7.49
C ARG A 64 -2.09 4.25 -8.04
N ASP A 65 -2.21 3.44 -9.08
CA ASP A 65 -3.49 3.08 -9.69
C ASP A 65 -4.35 2.22 -8.76
N GLN A 66 -3.74 1.29 -8.02
CA GLN A 66 -4.44 0.51 -6.98
C GLN A 66 -4.99 1.43 -5.87
N ALA A 67 -4.18 2.39 -5.39
CA ALA A 67 -4.63 3.36 -4.40
C ALA A 67 -5.80 4.21 -4.92
N MET A 68 -5.72 4.66 -6.18
CA MET A 68 -6.79 5.43 -6.81
C MET A 68 -8.07 4.61 -7.00
N LEU A 69 -7.95 3.31 -7.32
CA LEU A 69 -9.07 2.38 -7.41
C LEU A 69 -9.75 2.18 -6.05
N PHE A 70 -8.97 1.99 -4.98
CA PHE A 70 -9.52 1.83 -3.62
C PHE A 70 -10.24 3.10 -3.19
N LYS A 71 -9.63 4.27 -3.46
CA LYS A 71 -10.23 5.57 -3.16
C LYS A 71 -11.54 5.80 -3.92
N SER A 72 -11.58 5.49 -5.22
CA SER A 72 -12.80 5.65 -6.04
C SER A 72 -13.92 4.71 -5.62
N ALA A 73 -13.58 3.54 -5.07
CA ALA A 73 -14.51 2.58 -4.48
C ALA A 73 -14.95 2.92 -3.04
N GLY A 74 -14.48 4.04 -2.45
CA GLY A 74 -14.83 4.45 -1.09
C GLY A 74 -14.19 3.61 0.02
N VAL A 75 -13.09 2.90 -0.28
CA VAL A 75 -12.36 2.07 0.69
C VAL A 75 -11.51 2.98 1.60
N PRO A 76 -11.52 2.76 2.93
CA PRO A 76 -10.77 3.60 3.88
C PRO A 76 -9.27 3.30 3.81
N ILE A 77 -8.56 4.03 2.94
CA ILE A 77 -7.09 4.02 2.87
C ILE A 77 -6.54 5.35 3.38
N HIS A 78 -5.42 5.29 4.11
CA HIS A 78 -4.82 6.45 4.80
C HIS A 78 -3.38 6.72 4.38
N GLY A 79 -2.74 5.78 3.68
CA GLY A 79 -1.36 5.95 3.24
C GLY A 79 -0.89 4.82 2.34
N ILE A 80 0.32 4.99 1.81
CA ILE A 80 1.04 3.98 1.04
C ILE A 80 2.40 3.74 1.71
N GLY A 81 2.66 2.49 2.08
CA GLY A 81 3.92 2.02 2.63
C GLY A 81 4.81 1.46 1.52
N ILE A 82 6.06 1.91 1.47
CA ILE A 82 7.05 1.52 0.47
C ILE A 82 8.17 0.76 1.17
N GLN A 83 8.38 -0.49 0.79
CA GLN A 83 9.47 -1.30 1.33
C GLN A 83 10.77 -1.06 0.56
N SER A 84 11.87 -0.91 1.29
CA SER A 84 13.18 -0.54 0.74
C SER A 84 14.04 -1.76 0.38
N HIS A 85 13.49 -2.70 -0.40
CA HIS A 85 14.26 -3.85 -0.92
C HIS A 85 15.25 -3.40 -2.00
N LEU A 86 16.40 -2.85 -1.58
CA LEU A 86 17.41 -2.22 -2.45
C LEU A 86 18.59 -3.14 -2.82
N LYS A 87 18.42 -4.48 -2.76
CA LYS A 87 19.55 -5.41 -2.98
C LYS A 87 20.22 -5.20 -4.34
N ASN A 88 21.54 -5.01 -4.32
CA ASN A 88 22.47 -5.07 -5.45
C ASN A 88 22.33 -3.99 -6.54
N MET A 89 21.98 -2.75 -6.21
CA MET A 89 21.84 -1.68 -7.22
C MET A 89 22.60 -0.40 -6.90
N ASP A 90 23.14 0.22 -7.96
CA ASP A 90 23.49 1.63 -7.98
C ASP A 90 22.19 2.44 -7.84
N THR A 91 22.03 3.13 -6.73
CA THR A 91 20.82 3.90 -6.42
C THR A 91 20.82 5.22 -7.19
N ASP A 92 20.17 5.24 -8.36
CA ASP A 92 19.80 6.50 -9.00
C ASP A 92 18.72 7.20 -8.14
N ILE A 93 19.18 8.15 -7.33
CA ILE A 93 18.35 8.97 -6.44
C ILE A 93 17.28 9.73 -7.24
N THR A 94 17.57 10.15 -8.48
CA THR A 94 16.61 10.86 -9.33
C THR A 94 15.46 9.95 -9.72
N ALA A 95 15.76 8.72 -10.14
CA ALA A 95 14.75 7.72 -10.45
C ALA A 95 13.92 7.34 -9.21
N MET A 96 14.58 7.15 -8.05
CA MET A 96 13.91 6.90 -6.78
C MET A 96 12.94 8.02 -6.41
N LYS A 97 13.37 9.29 -6.54
CA LYS A 97 12.50 10.44 -6.29
C LYS A 97 11.30 10.47 -7.23
N ALA A 98 11.51 10.29 -8.54
CA ALA A 98 10.41 10.29 -9.52
C ALA A 98 9.37 9.19 -9.23
N ARG A 99 9.83 8.02 -8.75
CA ARG A 99 8.94 6.92 -8.33
C ARG A 99 8.14 7.29 -7.08
N LEU A 100 8.77 7.91 -6.08
CA LEU A 100 8.07 8.42 -4.89
C LEU A 100 7.04 9.50 -5.26
N ASP A 101 7.40 10.42 -6.15
CA ASP A 101 6.51 11.48 -6.64
C ASP A 101 5.29 10.86 -7.36
N THR A 102 5.50 9.82 -8.18
CA THR A 102 4.40 9.09 -8.84
C THR A 102 3.45 8.46 -7.81
N VAL A 103 3.97 7.80 -6.77
CA VAL A 103 3.13 7.17 -5.74
C VAL A 103 2.36 8.23 -4.94
N ALA A 104 2.96 9.39 -4.68
CA ALA A 104 2.32 10.49 -3.95
C ALA A 104 1.04 11.00 -4.64
N GLU A 105 0.95 10.92 -5.97
CA GLU A 105 -0.27 11.27 -6.72
C GLU A 105 -1.48 10.42 -6.31
N GLY A 106 -1.25 9.17 -5.91
CA GLY A 106 -2.30 8.23 -5.46
C GLY A 106 -2.73 8.44 -4.01
N CYS A 107 -1.96 9.15 -3.18
CA CYS A 107 -2.28 9.34 -1.77
C CYS A 107 -1.71 10.64 -1.19
N PRO A 108 -2.56 11.68 -0.97
CA PRO A 108 -2.10 12.94 -0.38
C PRO A 108 -1.86 12.88 1.14
N PHE A 109 -2.04 11.72 1.78
CA PHE A 109 -2.12 11.60 3.25
C PHE A 109 -0.87 11.00 3.93
N GLY A 110 0.12 10.53 3.17
CA GLY A 110 1.44 10.17 3.70
C GLY A 110 2.11 9.01 2.96
N LEU A 111 3.38 9.20 2.59
CA LEU A 111 4.30 8.14 2.20
C LEU A 111 5.07 7.68 3.44
N ARG A 112 5.20 6.37 3.63
CA ARG A 112 6.04 5.83 4.73
C ARG A 112 6.95 4.73 4.22
N SER A 113 8.17 4.70 4.74
CA SER A 113 9.06 3.56 4.54
C SER A 113 8.67 2.46 5.53
N SER A 114 8.34 1.28 5.00
CA SER A 114 8.13 0.06 5.77
C SER A 114 9.47 -0.67 5.87
N LEU A 115 9.95 -0.92 7.09
CA LEU A 115 11.21 -1.63 7.37
C LEU A 115 11.05 -3.15 7.22
#